data_AF-A0A950T5D0-F1
#
_entry.id   AF-A0A950T5D0-F1
#
_cell.length_a   1.000
_cell.length_b   1.000
_cell.length_c   1.000
_cell.angle_alpha   90.00
_cell.angle_beta   90.00
_cell.angle_gamma   90.00
#
_symmetry.space_group_name_H-M   'P 1'
#
loop_
_entity.id
_entity.type
_entity.pdbx_description
1 polymer ?
#
loop_
_entity_poly.entity_id
_entity_poly.type
_entity_poly.pdbx_seq_one_letter_code
_entity_poly.pdbx_strand_id
1 'polypeptide(L)'
;RAWGAGGYYGRIFLNVQGREPEGTIPPAVYERERTALAERLRAMNGPDGQPLGNRVFIPQHIYRSVRGVAPDLIVYFGDLAWRAIGTVGSGELYTSENDTGPDDANHAQYGLFIYYDPQRPGKGRKVDNAQIYDILPTLMHRFQLNGPVGLRGKILAMA
;
A
#
# COMPACT_ATOMS: atom_id res chain seq x y z
N ARG A 1 9.31 -18.01 -11.42
CA ARG A 1 9.47 -16.81 -12.30
C ARG A 1 9.21 -15.49 -11.59
N ALA A 2 8.37 -15.47 -10.56
CA ALA A 2 8.22 -14.34 -9.65
C ALA A 2 8.17 -14.86 -8.21
N TRP A 3 8.42 -13.99 -7.24
CA TRP A 3 8.27 -14.26 -5.82
C TRP A 3 7.51 -13.11 -5.15
N GLY A 4 6.91 -13.39 -4.00
CA GLY A 4 6.13 -12.43 -3.24
C GLY A 4 6.67 -12.24 -1.83
N ALA A 5 6.52 -11.03 -1.30
CA ALA A 5 6.69 -10.75 0.11
C ALA A 5 5.34 -10.40 0.72
N GLY A 6 4.97 -11.14 1.78
CA GLY A 6 3.70 -10.98 2.49
C GLY A 6 3.58 -9.69 3.29
N GLY A 7 2.43 -9.53 3.95
CA GLY A 7 2.01 -8.39 4.74
C GLY A 7 0.58 -7.95 4.41
N TYR A 8 0.19 -6.79 4.94
CA TYR A 8 -1.12 -6.15 4.72
C TYR A 8 -1.49 -5.95 3.24
N TYR A 9 -0.48 -5.92 2.37
CA TYR A 9 -0.60 -5.99 0.93
C TYR A 9 0.49 -6.89 0.36
N GLY A 10 0.24 -7.44 -0.83
CA GLY A 10 1.22 -8.23 -1.57
C GLY A 10 2.24 -7.35 -2.27
N ARG A 11 3.52 -7.72 -2.18
CA ARG A 11 4.61 -7.14 -2.97
C ARG A 11 5.18 -8.23 -3.85
N ILE A 12 5.13 -8.04 -5.16
CA ILE A 12 5.54 -9.05 -6.13
C ILE A 12 6.79 -8.59 -6.86
N PHE A 13 7.74 -9.50 -7.01
CA PHE A 13 9.03 -9.28 -7.66
C PHE A 13 9.19 -10.32 -8.77
N LEU A 14 9.40 -9.85 -9.99
CA LEU A 14 9.73 -10.69 -11.14
C LEU A 14 11.21 -11.06 -11.08
N ASN A 15 11.53 -12.31 -11.41
CA ASN A 15 12.89 -12.82 -11.37
C ASN A 15 13.61 -12.51 -12.71
N VAL A 16 14.08 -11.29 -12.89
CA VAL A 16 14.65 -10.73 -14.12
C VAL A 16 16.16 -11.04 -14.22
N GLN A 17 16.58 -11.50 -15.39
CA GLN A 17 17.99 -11.77 -15.71
C GLN A 17 18.85 -10.52 -15.51
N GLY A 18 19.95 -10.66 -14.76
CA GLY A 18 20.88 -9.58 -14.47
C GLY A 18 20.43 -8.60 -13.38
N ARG A 19 19.19 -8.70 -12.90
CA ARG A 19 18.69 -7.95 -11.73
C ARG A 19 18.64 -8.82 -10.48
N GLU A 20 18.12 -10.04 -10.61
CA GLU A 20 18.11 -11.05 -9.55
C GLU A 20 19.23 -12.09 -9.76
N PRO A 21 19.83 -12.64 -8.67
CA PRO A 21 20.95 -13.59 -8.77
C PRO A 21 20.66 -14.82 -9.65
N GLU A 22 19.43 -15.34 -9.58
CA GLU A 22 18.96 -16.49 -10.36
C GLU A 22 17.91 -16.07 -11.41
N GLY A 23 18.03 -14.86 -11.94
CA GLY A 23 17.11 -14.27 -12.89
C GLY A 23 16.81 -15.16 -14.10
N THR A 24 15.54 -15.36 -14.42
CA THR A 24 15.08 -16.22 -15.53
C THR A 24 14.22 -15.50 -16.57
N ILE A 25 13.76 -14.28 -16.28
CA ILE A 25 12.99 -13.46 -17.22
C ILE A 25 13.94 -12.54 -17.99
N PRO A 26 14.06 -12.67 -19.33
CA PRO A 26 14.85 -11.74 -20.12
C PRO A 26 14.31 -10.30 -20.00
N PRO A 27 15.17 -9.26 -19.88
CA PRO A 27 14.71 -7.88 -19.75
C PRO A 27 13.79 -7.43 -20.90
N ALA A 28 14.03 -7.93 -22.11
CA ALA A 28 13.23 -7.62 -23.29
C ALA A 28 11.75 -8.05 -23.20
N VAL A 29 11.42 -9.01 -22.33
CA VAL A 29 10.03 -9.48 -22.14
C VAL A 29 9.44 -9.09 -20.78
N TYR A 30 10.22 -8.40 -19.93
CA TYR A 30 9.82 -8.05 -18.56
C TYR A 30 8.45 -7.38 -18.51
N GLU A 31 8.22 -6.35 -19.33
CA GLU A 31 6.95 -5.59 -19.32
C GLU A 31 5.74 -6.46 -19.69
N ARG A 32 5.92 -7.36 -20.65
CA ARG A 32 4.87 -8.31 -21.07
C ARG A 32 4.56 -9.29 -19.94
N GLU A 33 5.59 -9.87 -19.32
CA GLU A 33 5.42 -10.81 -18.20
C GLU A 33 4.80 -10.11 -16.98
N ARG A 34 5.19 -8.86 -16.69
CA ARG A 34 4.63 -8.05 -15.60
C ARG A 34 3.15 -7.77 -15.82
N THR A 35 2.78 -7.35 -17.03
CA THR A 35 1.39 -7.09 -17.40
C THR A 35 0.56 -8.36 -17.33
N ALA A 36 1.04 -9.46 -17.91
CA ALA A 36 0.34 -10.75 -17.86
C ALA A 36 0.14 -11.25 -16.42
N LEU A 37 1.15 -11.09 -15.55
CA LEU A 37 1.01 -11.42 -14.14
C LEU A 37 0.00 -10.52 -13.42
N ALA A 38 0.01 -9.22 -13.70
CA ALA A 38 -0.94 -8.28 -13.14
C ALA A 38 -2.40 -8.65 -13.50
N GLU A 39 -2.67 -9.01 -14.77
CA GLU A 39 -4.01 -9.43 -15.18
C GLU A 39 -4.45 -10.74 -14.51
N ARG A 40 -3.56 -11.74 -14.42
CA ARG A 40 -3.88 -12.98 -13.69
C ARG A 40 -4.20 -12.73 -12.22
N LEU A 41 -3.46 -11.83 -11.58
CA LEU A 41 -3.71 -11.44 -10.20
C LEU A 41 -5.05 -10.71 -10.05
N ARG A 42 -5.42 -9.84 -10.99
CA ARG A 42 -6.75 -9.18 -10.99
C ARG A 42 -7.89 -10.17 -11.18
N ALA A 43 -7.69 -11.19 -12.01
CA ALA A 43 -8.68 -12.21 -12.32
C ALA A 43 -8.74 -13.37 -11.31
N MET A 44 -7.97 -13.32 -10.22
CA MET A 44 -7.94 -14.39 -9.22
C MET A 44 -9.29 -14.50 -8.51
N ASN A 45 -9.81 -15.72 -8.39
CA ASN A 45 -11.04 -16.01 -7.67
C ASN A 45 -10.77 -16.28 -6.20
N GLY A 46 -11.69 -15.89 -5.33
CA GLY A 46 -11.68 -16.19 -3.91
C GLY A 46 -12.08 -17.63 -3.57
N PRO A 47 -12.16 -17.95 -2.27
CA PRO A 47 -12.54 -19.28 -1.78
C PRO A 47 -13.97 -19.70 -2.17
N ASP A 48 -14.85 -18.75 -2.47
CA ASP A 48 -16.21 -18.96 -2.96
C ASP A 48 -16.29 -19.14 -4.50
N GLY A 49 -15.15 -19.13 -5.18
CA GLY A 49 -15.05 -19.24 -6.63
C GLY A 49 -15.42 -17.96 -7.39
N GLN A 50 -15.81 -16.89 -6.72
CA GLN A 50 -16.10 -15.59 -7.34
C GLN A 50 -14.84 -14.75 -7.48
N PRO A 51 -14.78 -13.76 -8.39
CA PRO A 51 -13.64 -12.86 -8.50
C PRO A 51 -13.33 -12.20 -7.15
N LEU A 52 -12.09 -12.30 -6.68
CA LEU A 52 -11.72 -11.80 -5.36
C LEU A 52 -11.81 -10.27 -5.27
N GLY A 53 -11.69 -9.57 -6.40
CA GLY A 53 -11.70 -8.10 -6.44
C GLY A 53 -10.32 -7.47 -6.22
N ASN A 54 -9.26 -8.16 -6.63
CA ASN A 54 -7.89 -7.69 -6.41
C ASN A 54 -7.59 -6.38 -7.15
N ARG A 55 -6.89 -5.47 -6.47
CA ARG A 55 -6.33 -4.26 -7.09
C ARG A 55 -4.82 -4.40 -7.22
N VAL A 56 -4.34 -4.27 -8.45
CA VAL A 56 -2.92 -4.42 -8.78
C VAL A 56 -2.37 -3.10 -9.31
N PHE A 57 -1.32 -2.60 -8.66
CA PHE A 57 -0.67 -1.34 -8.94
C PHE A 57 0.77 -1.54 -9.40
N ILE A 58 1.18 -0.72 -10.36
CA ILE A 58 2.57 -0.62 -10.80
C ILE A 58 3.18 0.59 -10.07
N PRO A 59 4.22 0.42 -9.23
CA PRO A 59 4.76 1.51 -8.42
C PRO A 59 5.15 2.75 -9.21
N GLN A 60 5.66 2.59 -10.43
CA GLN A 60 6.03 3.68 -11.32
C GLN A 60 4.84 4.55 -11.75
N HIS A 61 3.60 4.05 -11.65
CA HIS A 61 2.39 4.81 -11.99
C HIS A 61 1.79 5.55 -10.79
N ILE A 62 2.07 5.11 -9.56
CA ILE A 62 1.43 5.64 -8.34
C ILE A 62 2.37 6.44 -7.45
N TYR A 63 3.68 6.22 -7.57
CA TYR A 63 4.67 6.98 -6.82
C TYR A 63 5.29 8.08 -7.70
N ARG A 64 5.51 9.25 -7.10
CA ARG A 64 6.23 10.36 -7.74
C ARG A 64 7.64 9.97 -8.18
N SER A 65 8.29 9.10 -7.40
CA SER A 65 9.60 8.54 -7.71
C SER A 65 9.73 7.19 -7.02
N VAL A 66 10.18 6.19 -7.77
CA VAL A 66 10.52 4.88 -7.23
C VAL A 66 12.01 4.89 -6.87
N ARG A 67 12.36 4.40 -5.67
CA ARG A 67 13.74 4.37 -5.16
C ARG A 67 14.02 3.03 -4.51
N GLY A 68 15.30 2.63 -4.47
CA GLY A 68 15.73 1.38 -3.88
C GLY A 68 15.17 0.16 -4.62
N VAL A 69 14.92 -0.92 -3.88
CA VAL A 69 14.37 -2.18 -4.40
C VAL A 69 12.86 -2.16 -4.26
N ALA A 70 12.19 -1.47 -5.18
CA ALA A 70 10.73 -1.48 -5.21
C ALA A 70 10.18 -2.79 -5.79
N PRO A 71 8.99 -3.23 -5.36
CA PRO A 71 8.32 -4.33 -6.03
C PRO A 71 7.98 -3.96 -7.48
N ASP A 72 7.77 -4.98 -8.30
CA ASP A 72 7.26 -4.78 -9.67
C ASP A 72 5.75 -4.58 -9.68
N LEU A 73 5.04 -5.22 -8.74
CA LEU A 73 3.61 -5.04 -8.53
C LEU A 73 3.29 -4.93 -7.03
N ILE A 74 2.36 -4.06 -6.69
CA ILE A 74 1.70 -3.99 -5.39
C ILE A 74 0.29 -4.54 -5.57
N VAL A 75 -0.14 -5.43 -4.67
CA VAL A 75 -1.44 -6.10 -4.76
C VAL A 75 -2.23 -5.89 -3.48
N TYR A 76 -3.41 -5.31 -3.60
CA TYR A 76 -4.42 -5.32 -2.54
C TYR A 76 -5.38 -6.46 -2.86
N PHE A 77 -5.29 -7.53 -2.07
CA PHE A 77 -6.14 -8.70 -2.25
C PHE A 77 -7.55 -8.38 -1.76
N GLY A 78 -8.55 -8.67 -2.59
CA GLY A 78 -9.95 -8.29 -2.41
C GLY A 78 -10.16 -6.85 -1.95
N ASP A 79 -9.50 -5.91 -2.62
CA ASP A 79 -9.50 -4.48 -2.25
C ASP A 79 -9.29 -4.23 -0.75
N LEU A 80 -8.27 -4.88 -0.18
CA LEU A 80 -7.86 -4.82 1.23
C LEU A 80 -8.68 -5.69 2.19
N ALA A 81 -9.70 -6.42 1.72
CA ALA A 81 -10.40 -7.42 2.54
C ALA A 81 -9.51 -8.63 2.88
N TRP A 82 -8.42 -8.85 2.13
CA TRP A 82 -7.47 -9.94 2.35
C TRP A 82 -6.04 -9.40 2.47
N ARG A 83 -5.23 -10.07 3.30
CA ARG A 83 -3.78 -9.84 3.43
C ARG A 83 -2.98 -11.01 2.88
N ALA A 84 -1.72 -10.76 2.53
CA ALA A 84 -0.79 -11.81 2.14
C ALA A 84 -0.09 -12.35 3.39
N ILE A 85 -0.10 -13.67 3.59
CA ILE A 85 0.66 -14.32 4.66
C ILE A 85 2.07 -14.67 4.19
N GLY A 86 3.03 -14.69 5.12
CA GLY A 86 4.42 -15.11 4.83
C GLY A 86 4.61 -16.62 4.88
N THR A 87 3.66 -17.33 5.48
CA THR A 87 3.69 -18.78 5.67
C THR A 87 3.45 -19.51 4.36
N VAL A 88 4.32 -20.48 4.07
CA VAL A 88 4.24 -21.36 2.90
C VAL A 88 4.15 -22.82 3.36
N GLY A 89 3.48 -23.66 2.58
CA GLY A 89 3.36 -25.09 2.89
C GLY A 89 2.21 -25.46 3.85
N SER A 90 1.26 -24.56 4.08
CA SER A 90 0.03 -24.84 4.84
C SER A 90 -0.93 -25.82 4.13
N GLY A 91 -0.73 -26.07 2.82
CA GLY A 91 -1.64 -26.88 2.01
C GLY A 91 -2.89 -26.14 1.54
N GLU A 92 -3.11 -24.92 2.02
CA GLU A 92 -4.25 -24.06 1.68
C GLU A 92 -3.79 -22.75 1.06
N LEU A 93 -4.53 -22.26 0.05
CA LEU A 93 -4.28 -20.97 -0.60
C LEU A 93 -4.94 -19.80 0.14
N TYR A 94 -6.05 -20.06 0.82
CA TYR A 94 -6.83 -19.09 1.58
C TYR A 94 -6.96 -19.59 3.01
N THR A 95 -6.76 -18.70 3.97
CA THR A 95 -6.98 -18.99 5.39
C THR A 95 -7.63 -17.80 6.06
N SER A 96 -8.52 -18.07 7.01
CA SER A 96 -9.12 -17.08 7.89
C SER A 96 -8.31 -16.88 9.17
N GLU A 97 -7.31 -17.73 9.41
CA GLU A 97 -6.40 -17.63 10.54
C GLU A 97 -5.12 -16.89 10.12
N ASN A 98 -4.44 -16.27 11.08
CA ASN A 98 -3.14 -15.65 10.82
C ASN A 98 -2.09 -16.19 11.80
N ASP A 99 -0.84 -15.80 11.56
CA ASP A 99 0.32 -16.29 12.29
C ASP A 99 0.34 -15.92 13.79
N THR A 100 -0.57 -15.07 14.30
CA THR A 100 -0.52 -14.49 15.67
C THR A 100 -1.87 -14.29 16.42
N GLY A 101 -3.03 -14.69 15.88
CA GLY A 101 -4.37 -14.46 16.48
C GLY A 101 -5.18 -13.34 15.78
N PRO A 102 -6.49 -13.15 16.05
CA PRO A 102 -7.41 -12.42 15.19
C PRO A 102 -6.88 -11.02 14.79
N ASP A 103 -6.72 -10.82 13.49
CA ASP A 103 -6.38 -9.53 12.86
C ASP A 103 -7.60 -9.12 12.04
N ASP A 104 -8.65 -8.70 12.75
CA ASP A 104 -9.97 -8.38 12.17
C ASP A 104 -9.96 -7.11 11.30
N ALA A 105 -8.80 -6.48 11.10
CA ALA A 105 -8.67 -5.24 10.35
C ALA A 105 -7.41 -5.22 9.49
N ASN A 106 -7.55 -4.84 8.22
CA ASN A 106 -6.43 -4.53 7.35
C ASN A 106 -6.21 -3.01 7.26
N HIS A 107 -5.04 -2.58 6.78
CA HIS A 107 -4.79 -1.16 6.51
C HIS A 107 -5.71 -0.66 5.40
N ALA A 108 -6.30 0.51 5.62
CA ALA A 108 -7.10 1.23 4.64
C ALA A 108 -6.44 2.55 4.20
N GLN A 109 -6.89 3.07 3.06
CA GLN A 109 -6.43 4.35 2.52
C GLN A 109 -6.87 5.55 3.36
N TYR A 110 -8.01 5.42 4.03
CA TYR A 110 -8.59 6.45 4.87
C TYR A 110 -8.22 6.20 6.33
N GLY A 111 -7.73 7.24 6.98
CA GLY A 111 -7.46 7.26 8.41
C GLY A 111 -8.36 8.27 9.14
N LEU A 112 -8.24 8.28 10.46
CA LEU A 112 -8.87 9.27 11.32
C LEU A 112 -7.79 10.23 11.83
N PHE A 113 -8.10 11.52 11.88
CA PHE A 113 -7.32 12.48 12.65
C PHE A 113 -8.27 13.31 13.51
N ILE A 114 -7.81 13.64 14.72
CA ILE A 114 -8.51 14.52 15.65
C ILE A 114 -7.50 15.57 16.08
N TYR A 115 -7.86 16.84 15.90
CA TYR A 115 -7.08 17.98 16.37
C TYR A 115 -7.81 18.66 17.52
N TYR A 116 -7.12 18.79 18.66
CA TYR A 116 -7.67 19.40 19.87
C TYR A 116 -6.71 20.46 20.38
N ASP A 117 -7.20 21.70 20.48
CA ASP A 117 -6.52 22.81 21.12
C ASP A 117 -7.50 23.48 22.12
N PRO A 118 -7.26 23.38 23.44
CA PRO A 118 -8.15 23.98 24.44
C PRO A 118 -8.10 25.51 24.44
N GLN A 119 -7.01 26.12 23.98
CA GLN A 119 -6.87 27.57 23.90
C GLN A 119 -7.58 28.14 22.66
N ARG A 120 -7.73 27.31 21.61
CA ARG A 120 -8.37 27.67 20.33
C ARG A 120 -9.29 26.53 19.87
N PRO A 121 -10.43 26.33 20.53
CA PRO A 121 -11.30 25.20 20.23
C PRO A 121 -11.89 25.31 18.83
N GLY A 122 -11.73 24.25 18.02
CA GLY A 122 -12.29 24.16 16.67
C GLY A 122 -13.81 23.91 16.60
N LYS A 123 -14.51 23.89 17.75
CA LYS A 123 -15.97 23.71 17.87
C LYS A 123 -16.54 22.52 17.07
N GLY A 124 -15.81 21.42 17.00
CA GLY A 124 -16.23 20.22 16.26
C GLY A 124 -16.20 20.38 14.74
N ARG A 125 -15.47 21.37 14.22
CA ARG A 125 -15.31 21.57 12.78
C ARG A 125 -14.76 20.32 12.11
N LYS A 126 -15.50 19.83 11.10
CA LYS A 126 -15.03 18.80 10.20
C LYS A 126 -14.02 19.38 9.21
N VAL A 127 -12.98 18.61 8.95
CA VAL A 127 -11.95 18.95 7.97
C VAL A 127 -11.99 17.90 6.88
N ASP A 128 -12.50 18.29 5.73
CA ASP A 128 -12.60 17.39 4.58
C ASP A 128 -11.29 17.36 3.78
N ASN A 129 -11.02 16.21 3.15
CA ASN A 129 -9.88 16.01 2.26
C ASN A 129 -8.51 16.33 2.88
N ALA A 130 -8.36 16.11 4.19
CA ALA A 130 -7.07 16.13 4.84
C ALA A 130 -6.21 14.96 4.37
N GLN A 131 -4.91 15.18 4.25
CA GLN A 131 -3.92 14.16 3.95
C GLN A 131 -2.99 13.99 5.14
N ILE A 132 -2.41 12.80 5.32
CA ILE A 132 -1.38 12.59 6.35
C ILE A 132 -0.19 13.55 6.22
N TYR A 133 0.09 13.99 4.98
CA TYR A 133 1.12 14.98 4.70
C TYR A 133 0.80 16.38 5.24
N ASP A 134 -0.47 16.69 5.51
CA ASP A 134 -0.90 18.01 6.01
C ASP A 134 -0.62 18.18 7.51
N ILE A 135 -0.38 17.07 8.24
CA ILE A 135 -0.21 17.10 9.70
C ILE A 135 1.05 17.88 10.11
N LEU A 136 2.19 17.54 9.52
CA LEU A 136 3.46 18.20 9.85
C LEU A 136 3.43 19.72 9.58
N PRO A 137 3.11 20.24 8.37
CA PRO A 137 3.09 21.69 8.14
C PRO A 137 2.08 22.41 9.02
N THR A 138 0.95 21.79 9.36
CA THR A 138 -0.05 22.35 10.29
C THR A 138 0.53 22.53 11.70
N LEU A 139 1.22 21.51 12.23
CA LEU A 139 1.85 21.60 13.55
C LEU A 139 2.99 22.62 13.56
N MET A 140 3.84 22.65 12.52
CA MET A 140 4.92 23.63 12.43
C MET A 140 4.37 25.06 12.42
N HIS A 141 3.29 25.32 11.66
CA HIS A 141 2.62 26.60 11.67
C HIS A 141 2.06 26.97 13.05
N ARG A 142 1.40 26.03 13.74
CA ARG A 142 0.85 26.23 15.09
C ARG A 142 1.91 26.60 16.14
N PHE A 143 3.11 26.06 16.00
CA PHE A 143 4.24 26.30 16.91
C PHE A 143 5.23 27.36 16.40
N GLN A 144 4.92 28.04 15.29
CA GLN A 144 5.77 29.07 14.69
C GLN A 144 7.19 28.57 14.37
N LEU A 145 7.28 27.32 13.91
CA LEU A 145 8.53 26.67 13.53
C LEU A 145 8.74 26.74 12.01
N ASN A 146 9.99 26.97 11.60
CA ASN A 146 10.37 26.93 10.18
C ASN A 146 10.56 25.48 9.71
N GLY A 147 9.78 25.08 8.72
CA GLY A 147 9.86 23.74 8.12
C GLY A 147 10.97 23.61 7.07
N PRO A 148 11.43 22.37 6.80
CA PRO A 148 12.28 22.12 5.66
C PRO A 148 11.57 22.52 4.36
N VAL A 149 12.33 23.02 3.40
CA VAL A 149 11.81 23.40 2.08
C VAL A 149 11.27 22.15 1.38
N GLY A 150 10.09 22.27 0.77
CA GLY A 150 9.48 21.20 -0.03
C GLY A 150 8.72 20.14 0.76
N LEU A 151 8.31 20.43 2.00
CA LEU A 151 7.31 19.60 2.69
C LEU A 151 6.07 19.40 1.80
N ARG A 152 5.58 18.16 1.76
CA ARG A 152 4.30 17.84 1.11
C ARG A 152 3.16 18.26 2.03
N GLY A 153 1.98 18.44 1.44
CA GLY A 153 0.77 18.81 2.14
C GLY A 153 0.59 20.32 2.25
N LYS A 154 -0.48 20.71 2.93
CA LYS A 154 -0.88 22.10 3.17
C LYS A 154 -1.12 22.30 4.67
N ILE A 155 -1.07 23.55 5.10
CA ILE A 155 -1.54 23.92 6.43
C ILE A 155 -3.05 23.76 6.43
N LEU A 156 -3.57 22.92 7.32
CA LEU A 156 -5.00 22.80 7.53
C LEU A 156 -5.49 24.02 8.31
N ALA A 157 -6.63 24.58 7.89
CA ALA A 157 -7.28 25.67 8.61
C ALA A 157 -7.92 25.14 9.91
N MET A 158 -7.10 25.02 10.95
CA MET A 158 -7.50 24.55 12.28
C MET A 158 -7.92 25.75 13.13
N ALA A 159 -9.22 26.03 13.14
CA ALA A 159 -9.90 27.14 13.84
C ALA A 159 -9.50 28.55 13.37
#